data_AF-A0A5B6YIW7-F1
#
_entry.id   AF-A0A5B6YIW7-F1
#
_cell.length_a   1.000
_cell.length_b   1.000
_cell.length_c   1.000
_cell.angle_alpha   90.00
_cell.angle_beta   90.00
_cell.angle_gamma   90.00
#
_symmetry.space_group_name_H-M   'P 1'
#
loop_
_entity.id
_entity.type
_entity.pdbx_description
1 polymer ?
#
loop_
_entity_poly.entity_id
_entity_poly.type
_entity_poly.pdbx_seq_one_letter_code
_entity_poly.pdbx_strand_id
1 'polypeptide(L)'
;EEFSSLLIWSLEDHCEPMEWTLMYSICMSSLISDLLSKGHARGQMVWFQPCALHPTSDVIFLGTPLRILSYDLKGNRLEEVYRARDGVIITGCYYPAFTHVRF
;
A
#
# COMPACT_ATOMS: atom_id res chain seq x y z
N GLU A 1 -3.84 19.54 10.12
CA GLU A 1 -2.91 18.56 9.54
C GLU A 1 -3.60 17.95 8.33
N GLU A 2 -3.01 18.04 7.14
CA GLU A 2 -3.55 17.33 5.97
C GLU A 2 -3.34 15.84 6.19
N PHE A 3 -4.43 15.11 6.39
CA PHE A 3 -4.39 13.66 6.41
C PHE A 3 -4.12 13.17 4.98
N SER A 4 -2.93 12.65 4.71
CA SER A 4 -2.64 12.02 3.43
C SER A 4 -3.55 10.80 3.27
N SER A 5 -4.38 10.81 2.23
CA SER A 5 -5.27 9.70 1.90
C SER A 5 -4.71 8.95 0.70
N LEU A 6 -4.73 7.62 0.77
CA LEU A 6 -4.44 6.76 -0.37
C LEU A 6 -5.77 6.47 -1.08
N LEU A 7 -5.86 6.92 -2.33
CA LEU A 7 -7.04 6.72 -3.18
C LEU A 7 -6.74 5.62 -4.20
N ILE A 8 -7.62 4.62 -4.27
CA ILE A 8 -7.52 3.52 -5.23
C ILE A 8 -8.66 3.66 -6.21
N TRP A 9 -8.29 3.81 -7.48
CA TRP A 9 -9.23 3.96 -8.59
C TRP A 9 -9.15 2.73 -9.49
N SER A 10 -10.30 2.28 -9.99
CA SER A 10 -10.40 1.27 -11.04
C SER A 10 -10.82 1.96 -12.33
N LEU A 11 -10.25 1.52 -13.45
CA LEU A 11 -10.70 1.90 -14.78
C LEU A 11 -11.41 0.69 -15.37
N GLU A 12 -12.71 0.79 -15.58
CA GLU A 12 -13.46 -0.31 -16.18
C GLU A 12 -13.32 -0.27 -17.71
N ASP A 13 -12.89 -1.39 -18.30
CA ASP A 13 -12.76 -1.57 -19.75
C ASP A 13 -14.08 -2.16 -20.28
N HIS A 14 -15.11 -1.32 -20.34
CA HIS A 14 -16.33 -1.62 -21.10
C HIS A 14 -16.26 -0.88 -22.45
N CYS A 15 -16.98 -1.34 -23.48
CA CYS A 15 -16.94 -0.77 -24.84
C CYS A 15 -17.50 0.68 -24.99
N GLU A 16 -17.68 1.42 -23.90
CA GLU A 16 -18.20 2.79 -23.76
C GLU A 16 -17.19 3.58 -22.89
N PRO A 17 -17.19 4.93 -22.83
CA PRO A 17 -15.98 5.69 -22.44
C PRO A 17 -15.39 5.24 -21.11
N MET A 18 -14.08 4.95 -21.12
CA MET A 18 -13.29 4.55 -19.95
C MET A 18 -13.56 5.49 -18.77
N GLU A 19 -14.32 5.02 -17.79
CA GLU A 19 -14.67 5.75 -16.59
C GLU A 19 -13.80 5.29 -15.41
N TRP A 20 -13.21 6.25 -14.71
CA TRP A 20 -12.48 5.99 -13.48
C TRP A 20 -13.45 5.99 -12.30
N THR A 21 -13.56 4.87 -11.59
CA THR A 21 -14.36 4.75 -10.38
C THR A 21 -13.45 4.68 -9.16
N LEU A 22 -13.71 5.52 -8.15
CA LEU A 22 -13.04 5.44 -6.86
C LEU A 22 -13.54 4.21 -6.10
N MET A 23 -12.64 3.26 -5.87
CA MET A 23 -12.96 2.02 -5.15
C MET A 23 -12.74 2.17 -3.65
N TYR A 24 -11.62 2.80 -3.25
CA TYR A 24 -11.22 2.91 -1.85
C TYR A 24 -10.57 4.27 -1.54
N SER A 25 -10.85 4.78 -0.34
CA SER A 25 -10.17 5.93 0.26
C SER A 25 -9.66 5.54 1.65
N ILE A 26 -8.33 5.53 1.80
CA ILE A 26 -7.67 4.97 2.98
C ILE A 26 -6.92 6.09 3.70
N CYS A 27 -7.20 6.26 4.98
CA CYS A 27 -6.52 7.24 5.83
C CYS A 27 -5.12 6.73 6.19
N MET A 28 -4.07 7.33 5.62
CA MET A 28 -2.70 6.86 5.86
C MET A 28 -2.22 7.12 7.28
N SER A 29 -2.70 8.19 7.94
CA SER A 29 -2.35 8.46 9.33
C SER A 29 -2.87 7.37 10.27
N SER A 30 -4.06 6.83 10.02
CA SER A 30 -4.62 5.71 10.77
C SER A 30 -3.78 4.45 10.59
N LEU A 31 -3.33 4.15 9.37
CA LEU A 31 -2.45 3.02 9.10
C LEU A 31 -1.08 3.17 9.75
N ILE A 32 -0.49 4.36 9.69
CA ILE A 32 0.81 4.64 10.34
C ILE A 32 0.67 4.49 11.86
N SER A 33 -0.43 4.96 12.45
CA SER A 33 -0.72 4.79 13.87
C SER A 33 -0.85 3.30 14.25
N ASP A 34 -1.57 2.52 13.46
CA ASP A 34 -1.69 1.06 13.67
C ASP A 34 -0.32 0.37 13.61
N LEU A 35 0.52 0.76 12.63
CA LEU A 35 1.87 0.24 12.49
C LEU A 35 2.80 0.55 13.66
N LEU A 36 2.75 1.78 14.16
CA LEU A 36 3.52 2.19 15.32
C LEU A 36 3.06 1.43 16.57
N SER A 37 1.74 1.31 16.77
CA SER A 37 1.18 0.61 17.95
C SER A 37 1.52 -0.89 17.97
N LYS A 38 1.56 -1.53 16.80
CA LYS A 38 1.94 -2.94 16.63
C LYS A 38 3.45 -3.19 16.53
N GLY A 39 4.28 -2.15 16.64
CA GLY A 39 5.74 -2.27 16.58
C GLY A 39 6.27 -2.68 15.20
N HIS A 40 5.49 -2.44 14.14
CA HIS A 40 5.91 -2.66 12.76
C HIS A 40 6.77 -1.51 12.23
N ALA A 41 6.67 -0.32 12.81
CA ALA A 41 7.53 0.82 12.54
C ALA A 41 8.36 1.21 13.78
N ARG A 42 9.65 1.52 13.59
CA ARG A 42 10.46 2.24 14.58
C ARG A 42 10.48 3.71 14.20
N GLY A 43 10.74 4.60 15.17
CA GLY A 43 10.60 6.07 15.10
C GLY A 43 11.38 6.84 14.02
N GLN A 44 11.91 6.17 13.00
CA GLN A 44 12.46 6.74 11.78
C GLN A 44 11.88 6.02 10.55
N MET A 45 10.56 6.07 10.41
CA MET A 45 9.90 5.56 9.20
C MET A 45 10.13 6.57 8.08
N VAL A 46 11.26 6.41 7.35
CA VAL A 46 11.69 7.33 6.29
C VAL A 46 10.69 7.36 5.12
N TRP A 47 9.94 6.26 4.91
CA TRP A 47 8.88 6.18 3.91
C TRP A 47 7.82 5.13 4.27
N PHE A 48 6.60 5.36 3.80
CA PHE A 48 5.48 4.43 3.86
C PHE A 48 4.59 4.64 2.64
N GLN A 49 4.52 3.66 1.73
CA GLN A 49 3.78 3.83 0.48
C GLN A 49 3.36 2.49 -0.14
N PRO A 50 2.36 2.49 -1.04
CA PRO A 50 2.02 1.31 -1.82
C PRO A 50 3.17 0.89 -2.74
N CYS A 51 3.41 -0.41 -2.83
CA CYS A 51 4.39 -0.98 -3.75
C CYS A 51 3.79 -2.00 -4.73
N ALA A 52 2.65 -2.62 -4.41
CA ALA A 52 1.95 -3.53 -5.32
C ALA A 52 0.47 -3.66 -4.98
N LEU A 53 -0.30 -4.15 -5.96
CA LEU A 53 -1.69 -4.59 -5.79
C LEU A 53 -1.73 -6.11 -5.99
N HIS A 54 -2.56 -6.81 -5.24
CA HIS A 54 -2.84 -8.21 -5.52
C HIS A 54 -3.63 -8.33 -6.84
N PRO A 55 -3.32 -9.30 -7.72
CA PRO A 55 -3.91 -9.35 -9.07
C PRO A 55 -5.41 -9.64 -9.09
N THR A 56 -5.94 -10.30 -8.05
CA THR A 56 -7.33 -10.79 -8.03
C THR A 56 -8.06 -10.55 -6.72
N SER A 57 -7.45 -9.85 -5.76
CA SER A 57 -8.03 -9.67 -4.42
C SER A 57 -7.86 -8.23 -4.01
N ASP A 58 -8.75 -7.75 -3.14
CA ASP A 58 -8.76 -6.38 -2.65
C ASP A 58 -7.68 -6.19 -1.57
N VAL A 59 -6.43 -6.42 -1.96
CA VAL A 59 -5.25 -6.35 -1.10
C VAL A 59 -4.22 -5.45 -1.75
N ILE A 60 -3.70 -4.51 -0.97
CA ILE A 60 -2.55 -3.69 -1.35
C ILE A 60 -1.34 -4.09 -0.53
N PHE A 61 -0.17 -4.00 -1.14
CA PHE A 61 1.10 -4.17 -0.44
C PHE A 61 1.70 -2.81 -0.16
N LEU A 62 2.03 -2.58 1.11
CA LEU A 62 2.58 -1.33 1.63
C LEU A 62 4.03 -1.59 2.05
N GLY A 63 4.95 -0.81 1.50
CA GLY A 63 6.36 -0.89 1.81
C GLY A 63 6.78 0.06 2.92
N THR A 64 7.82 -0.36 3.63
CA THR A 64 8.54 0.40 4.65
C THR A 64 10.04 0.11 4.49
N PRO A 65 10.95 0.86 5.15
CA PRO A 65 12.39 0.57 5.12
C PRO A 65 12.77 -0.86 5.50
N LEU A 66 11.97 -1.57 6.30
CA LEU A 66 12.35 -2.88 6.87
C LEU A 66 11.35 -4.00 6.56
N ARG A 67 10.16 -3.68 6.07
CA ARG A 67 9.03 -4.62 5.98
C ARG A 67 8.17 -4.33 4.76
N ILE A 68 7.56 -5.38 4.22
CA ILE A 68 6.40 -5.28 3.32
C ILE A 68 5.21 -5.84 4.08
N LEU A 69 4.11 -5.11 4.00
CA LEU A 69 2.87 -5.39 4.69
C LEU A 69 1.78 -5.62 3.67
N SER A 70 0.92 -6.61 3.87
CA SER A 70 -0.33 -6.74 3.13
C SER A 70 -1.44 -6.06 3.92
N TYR A 71 -2.25 -5.26 3.23
CA TYR A 71 -3.43 -4.61 3.79
C TYR A 71 -4.68 -5.06 3.03
N ASP A 72 -5.55 -5.78 3.72
CA ASP A 72 -6.88 -6.16 3.23
C ASP A 72 -7.81 -4.95 3.28
N LEU A 73 -8.22 -4.49 2.10
CA LEU A 73 -9.06 -3.31 1.91
C LEU A 73 -10.48 -3.50 2.44
N LYS A 74 -10.99 -4.73 2.45
CA LYS A 74 -12.34 -5.05 2.95
C LYS A 74 -12.33 -5.31 4.45
N GLY A 75 -11.35 -6.08 4.91
CA GLY A 75 -11.21 -6.47 6.32
C GLY A 75 -10.52 -5.44 7.20
N ASN A 76 -9.95 -4.37 6.63
CA ASN A 76 -9.12 -3.37 7.34
C ASN A 76 -8.04 -4.05 8.20
N ARG A 77 -7.38 -5.07 7.63
CA ARG A 77 -6.42 -5.92 8.34
C ARG A 77 -5.05 -5.77 7.72
N LEU A 78 -4.07 -5.51 8.59
CA LEU A 78 -2.67 -5.32 8.23
C LEU A 78 -1.82 -6.49 8.74
N GLU A 79 -1.06 -7.12 7.85
CA GLU A 79 -0.20 -8.26 8.17
C GLU A 79 1.19 -8.07 7.57
N GLU A 80 2.23 -8.56 8.27
CA GLU A 80 3.59 -8.60 7.74
C GLU A 80 3.77 -9.80 6.82
N VAL A 81 4.20 -9.54 5.59
CA VAL A 81 4.47 -10.59 4.59
C VAL A 81 5.96 -10.73 4.29
N TYR A 82 6.74 -9.70 4.58
CA TYR A 82 8.19 -9.74 4.42
C TYR A 82 8.91 -8.86 5.45
N ARG A 83 10.09 -9.30 5.85
CA ARG A 83 11.03 -8.56 6.69
C ARG A 83 12.43 -8.60 6.08
N ALA A 84 13.04 -7.43 5.94
CA ALA A 84 14.42 -7.30 5.53
C ALA A 84 15.37 -7.87 6.60
N ARG A 85 16.50 -8.41 6.17
CA ARG A 85 17.56 -8.89 7.08
C ARG A 85 18.19 -7.71 7.81
N ASP A 86 18.79 -7.99 8.96
CA ASP A 86 19.48 -6.96 9.75
C ASP A 86 20.56 -6.26 8.92
N GLY A 87 20.56 -4.93 8.98
CA GLY A 87 21.47 -4.08 8.20
C GLY A 87 21.05 -3.82 6.75
N VAL A 88 19.97 -4.44 6.26
CA VAL A 88 19.42 -4.18 4.92
C VAL A 88 18.20 -3.28 5.00
N ILE A 89 18.20 -2.22 4.20
CA ILE A 89 17.07 -1.29 4.06
C ILE A 89 16.45 -1.46 2.68
N ILE A 90 15.13 -1.63 2.64
CA ILE A 90 14.34 -1.52 1.42
C ILE A 90 14.28 -0.03 1.07
N THR A 91 14.89 0.33 -0.05
CA THR A 91 14.83 1.70 -0.56
C THR A 91 13.42 2.02 -1.01
N GLY A 92 12.90 3.18 -0.60
CA GLY A 92 11.60 3.63 -1.05
C GLY A 92 11.59 3.87 -2.55
N CYS A 93 10.57 3.37 -3.24
CA CYS A 93 10.27 3.75 -4.60
C CYS A 93 9.63 5.14 -4.59
N TYR A 94 10.39 6.21 -4.80
CA TYR A 94 9.82 7.57 -4.94
C TYR A 94 8.88 7.70 -6.16
N TYR A 95 8.85 6.68 -7.02
CA TYR A 95 7.94 6.51 -8.14
C TYR A 95 7.52 5.02 -8.18
N PRO A 96 6.34 4.64 -7.65
CA PRO A 96 5.88 3.26 -7.76
C PRO A 96 5.60 2.94 -9.23
N ALA A 97 6.42 2.06 -9.82
CA ALA A 97 6.16 1.52 -11.15
C ALA A 97 5.17 0.35 -11.01
N PHE A 98 3.89 0.62 -11.22
CA PHE A 98 2.89 -0.45 -11.35
C PHE A 98 3.02 -1.08 -12.73
N THR A 99 3.67 -2.25 -12.82
CA THR A 99 3.73 -3.00 -14.07
C THR A 99 2.51 -3.91 -14.18
N HIS A 100 1.59 -3.58 -15.09
CA HIS A 100 0.52 -4.48 -15.50
C HIS A 100 1.06 -5.46 -16.56
N VAL A 101 0.99 -6.76 -16.27
CA VAL A 101 1.30 -7.81 -17.26
C VAL A 101 -0.03 -8.39 -17.73
N ARG A 102 -0.43 -8.13 -18.99
CA ARG A 102 -1.52 -8.88 -19.64
C ARG A 102 -0.99 -10.28 -19.93
N PHE A 103 -1.62 -11.30 -19.35
CA PHE A 103 -1.51 -12.68 -19.81
C PHE A 103 -2.58 -12.96 -20.86
#